data_AF-A0A847GGF3-F1
#
_entry.id   AF-A0A847GGF3-F1
#
_cell.length_a   1.000
_cell.length_b   1.000
_cell.length_c   1.000
_cell.angle_alpha   90.00
_cell.angle_beta   90.00
_cell.angle_gamma   90.00
#
_symmetry.space_group_name_H-M   'P 1'
#
loop_
_entity.id
_entity.type
_entity.pdbx_description
1 polymer ?
#
loop_
_entity_poly.entity_id
_entity_poly.type
_entity_poly.pdbx_seq_one_letter_code
_entity_poly.pdbx_strand_id
1 'polypeptide(L)'
;IRSLLESKHCPQTQESGLPCKCGRCAVCDLFGSGDSKTIQSPSRLVFRDCQPTKGTQEVWEEAGTSSEVKTEVLIDRNKGLSYGRIGPRTTERIPAGSDFDFAFSLRIFEGDDTSKYYTLLAEGFELLEKHYLGGSGSRGYGEVAVVVNDGAPMAAHLRQKAKGA
;
A
#
# COMPACT_ATOMS: atom_id res chain seq x y z
N ILE A 1 0.23 3.15 -1.47
CA ILE A 1 -0.09 4.56 -1.11
C ILE A 1 0.40 5.54 -2.19
N ARG A 2 1.72 5.75 -2.38
CA ARG A 2 2.24 6.66 -3.43
C ARG A 2 1.57 6.47 -4.79
N SER A 3 1.63 5.24 -5.32
CA SER A 3 1.07 4.90 -6.64
C SER A 3 -0.40 5.25 -6.76
N LEU A 4 -1.22 4.95 -5.74
CA LEU A 4 -2.65 5.27 -5.72
C LEU A 4 -2.91 6.78 -5.73
N LEU A 5 -2.12 7.55 -4.98
CA LEU A 5 -2.20 9.00 -4.98
C LEU A 5 -1.77 9.59 -6.34
N GLU A 6 -0.70 9.07 -6.94
CA GLU A 6 -0.27 9.48 -8.29
C GLU A 6 -1.33 9.11 -9.35
N SER A 7 -1.92 7.91 -9.29
CA SER A 7 -3.00 7.49 -10.18
C SER A 7 -4.24 8.37 -10.05
N LYS A 8 -4.50 8.96 -8.88
CA LYS A 8 -5.63 9.87 -8.70
C LYS A 8 -5.33 11.31 -9.12
N HIS A 9 -4.14 11.82 -8.78
CA HIS A 9 -3.83 13.26 -8.84
C HIS A 9 -2.79 13.65 -9.89
N CYS A 10 -2.09 12.70 -10.52
CA CYS A 10 -1.01 12.98 -11.45
C CYS A 10 -1.34 12.52 -12.87
N PRO A 11 -1.65 13.46 -13.80
CA PRO A 11 -1.88 13.14 -15.21
C PRO A 11 -0.72 12.39 -15.88
N GLN A 12 0.52 12.79 -15.55
CA GLN A 12 1.71 12.11 -16.09
C GLN A 12 1.75 10.63 -15.72
N THR A 13 1.40 10.28 -14.48
CA THR A 13 1.35 8.89 -14.03
C THR A 13 0.14 8.15 -14.62
N GLN A 14 -1.00 8.81 -14.77
CA GLN A 14 -2.18 8.23 -15.42
C GLN A 14 -1.92 7.83 -16.88
N GLU A 15 -1.16 8.65 -17.61
CA GLU A 15 -0.81 8.38 -19.01
C GLU A 15 0.34 7.38 -19.16
N SER A 16 1.40 7.54 -18.36
CA SER A 16 2.63 6.76 -18.53
C SER A 16 2.72 5.49 -17.70
N GLY A 17 1.95 5.38 -16.62
CA GLY A 17 2.12 4.35 -15.59
C GLY A 17 3.40 4.49 -14.76
N LEU A 18 4.21 5.53 -14.99
CA LEU A 18 5.48 5.75 -14.30
C LEU A 18 5.33 6.72 -13.11
N PRO A 19 6.22 6.65 -12.11
CA PRO A 19 6.21 7.59 -10.98
C PRO A 19 6.32 9.04 -11.45
N CYS A 20 5.65 9.96 -10.75
CA CYS A 20 5.64 11.37 -11.11
C CYS A 20 7.05 11.97 -11.03
N LYS A 21 7.42 12.77 -12.04
CA LYS A 21 8.76 13.37 -12.19
C LYS A 21 8.77 14.90 -12.05
N CYS A 22 7.64 15.51 -11.68
CA CYS A 22 7.51 16.98 -11.74
C CYS A 22 8.26 17.72 -10.63
N GLY A 23 8.56 17.04 -9.51
CA GLY A 23 9.31 17.59 -8.37
C GLY A 23 8.63 18.69 -7.56
N ARG A 24 7.37 19.03 -7.89
CA ARG A 24 6.67 20.21 -7.34
C ARG A 24 5.26 19.95 -6.83
N CYS A 25 4.72 18.74 -7.03
CA CYS A 25 3.41 18.39 -6.51
C CYS A 25 3.52 17.81 -5.09
N ALA A 26 2.42 17.87 -4.33
CA ALA A 26 2.39 17.37 -2.96
C ALA A 26 2.76 15.88 -2.83
N VAL A 27 2.53 15.07 -3.87
CA VAL A 27 2.96 13.67 -3.89
C VAL A 27 4.49 13.57 -4.01
N CYS A 28 5.12 14.39 -4.85
CA CYS A 28 6.59 14.47 -4.92
C CYS A 28 7.20 15.05 -3.63
N ASP A 29 6.54 15.99 -2.96
CA ASP A 29 7.02 16.52 -1.67
C ASP A 29 7.03 15.42 -0.60
N LEU A 30 5.92 14.69 -0.50
CA LEU A 30 5.76 13.60 0.47
C LEU A 30 6.68 12.40 0.18
N PHE A 31 6.70 11.90 -1.06
CA PHE A 31 7.32 10.61 -1.42
C PHE A 31 8.62 10.74 -2.24
N GLY A 32 9.01 11.94 -2.65
CA GLY A 32 10.13 12.19 -3.56
C GLY A 32 9.76 12.11 -5.04
N SER A 33 10.51 12.83 -5.88
CA SER A 33 10.37 12.76 -7.34
C SER A 33 10.88 11.43 -7.90
N GLY A 34 10.22 10.92 -8.94
CA GLY A 34 10.68 9.78 -9.74
C GLY A 34 11.85 10.09 -10.69
N ASP A 35 12.27 11.36 -10.78
CA ASP A 35 13.47 11.79 -11.49
C ASP A 35 14.38 12.54 -10.51
N SER A 36 15.61 12.06 -10.34
CA SER A 36 16.58 12.65 -9.43
C SER A 36 16.95 14.10 -9.80
N LYS A 37 16.83 14.46 -11.08
CA LYS A 37 17.14 15.82 -11.57
C LYS A 37 16.10 16.85 -11.17
N THR A 38 14.89 16.42 -10.79
CA THR A 38 13.80 17.33 -10.44
C THR A 38 13.53 17.40 -8.95
N ILE A 39 14.31 16.68 -8.13
CA ILE A 39 14.23 16.76 -6.66
C ILE A 39 14.53 18.19 -6.21
N GLN A 40 13.54 18.85 -5.61
CA GLN A 40 13.68 20.20 -5.05
C GLN A 40 14.05 20.20 -3.56
N SER A 41 13.66 19.14 -2.85
CA SER A 41 13.87 19.00 -1.40
C SER A 41 13.75 17.52 -0.97
N PRO A 42 14.25 17.14 0.22
CA PRO A 42 14.12 15.78 0.74
C PRO A 42 12.65 15.35 0.86
N SER A 43 12.36 14.05 0.68
CA SER A 43 11.02 13.51 0.91
C SER A 43 10.56 13.75 2.35
N ARG A 44 9.28 14.00 2.59
CA ARG A 44 8.79 14.16 3.97
C ARG A 44 8.53 12.81 4.64
N LEU A 45 8.21 11.77 3.87
CA LEU A 45 7.86 10.46 4.40
C LEU A 45 9.00 9.46 4.39
N VAL A 46 9.05 8.66 5.45
CA VAL A 46 9.80 7.42 5.54
C VAL A 46 8.86 6.35 6.11
N PHE A 47 8.60 5.30 5.34
CA PHE A 47 7.89 4.10 5.80
C PHE A 47 8.92 3.07 6.28
N ARG A 48 8.64 2.41 7.40
CA ARG A 48 9.44 1.31 7.92
C ARG A 48 8.83 -0.02 7.47
N ASP A 49 9.67 -1.05 7.44
CA ASP A 49 9.22 -2.41 7.20
C ASP A 49 8.24 -2.83 8.30
N CYS A 50 7.18 -3.53 7.90
CA CYS A 50 6.15 -3.99 8.83
C CYS A 50 6.54 -5.38 9.36
N GLN A 51 6.64 -5.53 10.67
CA GLN A 51 6.94 -6.81 11.31
C GLN A 51 5.63 -7.47 11.77
N PRO A 52 5.49 -8.81 11.72
CA PRO A 52 4.29 -9.47 12.24
C PRO A 52 4.18 -9.21 13.74
N THR A 53 2.95 -9.00 14.22
CA THR A 53 2.71 -8.83 15.66
C THR A 53 3.05 -10.12 16.41
N LYS A 54 3.20 -10.03 17.74
CA LYS A 54 3.39 -11.24 18.58
C LYS A 54 2.26 -12.25 18.40
N GLY A 55 1.00 -11.79 18.37
CA GLY A 55 -0.14 -12.68 18.17
C GLY A 55 -0.10 -13.40 16.82
N THR A 56 0.28 -12.70 15.75
CA THR A 56 0.49 -13.33 14.43
C THR A 56 1.61 -14.37 14.48
N GLN A 57 2.74 -14.07 15.15
CA GLN A 57 3.86 -15.00 15.28
C GLN A 57 3.46 -16.26 16.05
N GLU A 58 2.75 -16.12 17.18
CA GLU A 58 2.24 -17.24 17.98
C GLU A 58 1.34 -18.16 17.14
N VAL A 59 0.40 -17.60 16.38
CA VAL A 59 -0.49 -18.36 15.49
C VAL A 59 0.31 -19.11 14.41
N TRP A 60 1.32 -18.49 13.82
CA TRP A 60 2.18 -19.13 12.82
C TRP A 60 3.04 -20.24 13.40
N GLU A 61 3.57 -20.04 14.61
CA GLU A 61 4.34 -21.06 15.34
C GLU A 61 3.47 -22.28 15.68
N GLU A 62 2.25 -22.06 16.18
CA GLU A 62 1.28 -23.14 16.45
C GLU A 62 0.88 -23.89 15.17
N ALA A 63 0.72 -23.18 14.05
CA ALA A 63 0.42 -23.77 12.75
C ALA A 63 1.62 -24.49 12.10
N GLY A 64 2.84 -24.23 12.57
CA GLY A 64 4.09 -24.72 11.97
C GLY A 64 4.41 -24.10 10.61
N THR A 65 3.74 -23.01 10.21
CA THR A 65 3.97 -22.28 8.95
C THR A 65 3.51 -20.83 9.06
N SER A 66 4.22 -19.92 8.38
CA SER A 66 3.86 -18.50 8.27
C SER A 66 3.15 -18.15 6.95
N SER A 67 2.98 -19.13 6.07
CA SER A 67 2.35 -18.96 4.77
C SER A 67 1.36 -20.09 4.47
N GLU A 68 0.37 -19.78 3.64
CA GLU A 68 -0.52 -20.75 3.03
C GLU A 68 -0.25 -20.86 1.52
N VAL A 69 -0.37 -22.07 0.97
CA VAL A 69 -0.22 -22.32 -0.47
C VAL A 69 -1.59 -22.24 -1.13
N LYS A 70 -1.79 -21.23 -1.98
CA LYS A 70 -2.99 -21.12 -2.81
C LYS A 70 -2.71 -21.64 -4.22
N THR A 71 -3.57 -22.53 -4.69
CA THR A 71 -3.50 -23.11 -6.03
C THR A 71 -4.54 -22.47 -6.94
N GLU A 72 -4.11 -21.98 -8.11
CA GLU A 72 -4.98 -21.40 -9.13
C GLU A 72 -4.85 -22.13 -10.46
N VAL A 73 -5.96 -22.26 -11.19
CA VAL A 73 -6.01 -22.96 -12.48
C VAL A 73 -6.65 -22.06 -13.52
N LEU A 74 -5.98 -21.89 -14.66
CA LEU A 74 -6.56 -21.28 -15.86
C LEU A 74 -7.31 -22.36 -16.65
N ILE A 75 -8.61 -22.20 -16.84
CA ILE A 75 -9.49 -23.17 -17.51
C ILE A 75 -9.86 -22.67 -18.91
N ASP A 76 -9.66 -23.51 -19.93
CA ASP A 76 -10.22 -23.36 -21.27
C ASP A 76 -11.75 -23.52 -21.20
N ARG A 77 -12.48 -22.43 -21.48
CA ARG A 77 -13.94 -22.39 -21.35
C ARG A 77 -14.67 -23.28 -22.37
N ASN A 78 -14.05 -23.60 -23.50
CA ASN A 78 -14.67 -24.45 -24.53
C ASN A 78 -14.48 -25.94 -24.21
N LYS A 79 -13.31 -26.31 -23.67
CA LYS A 79 -12.95 -27.71 -23.40
C LYS A 79 -13.23 -28.14 -21.96
N GLY A 80 -13.38 -27.19 -21.03
CA GLY A 80 -13.49 -27.47 -19.60
C GLY A 80 -12.19 -28.02 -18.98
N LEU A 81 -11.06 -27.93 -19.68
CA LEU A 81 -9.76 -28.45 -19.27
C LEU A 81 -8.80 -27.30 -18.93
N SER A 82 -7.66 -27.60 -18.30
CA SER A 82 -6.63 -26.58 -18.09
C SER A 82 -6.13 -26.01 -19.42
N TYR A 83 -6.09 -24.68 -19.51
CA TYR A 83 -5.67 -23.98 -20.72
C TYR A 83 -4.20 -24.26 -21.02
N GLY A 84 -3.91 -24.64 -22.26
CA GLY A 84 -2.55 -24.95 -22.72
C GLY A 84 -1.91 -26.17 -22.02
N ARG A 85 -2.67 -26.99 -21.28
CA ARG A 85 -2.16 -28.05 -20.39
C ARG A 85 -1.13 -27.55 -19.37
N ILE A 86 -1.14 -26.24 -19.09
CA ILE A 86 -0.34 -25.65 -18.03
C ILE A 86 -1.00 -26.09 -16.72
N GLY A 87 -0.26 -26.81 -15.89
CA GLY A 87 -0.76 -27.32 -14.61
C GLY A 87 -1.18 -26.21 -13.65
N PRO A 88 -1.75 -26.58 -12.48
CA PRO A 88 -2.09 -25.62 -11.44
C PRO A 88 -0.88 -24.79 -11.04
N ARG A 89 -1.07 -23.48 -10.88
CA ARG A 89 -0.05 -22.58 -10.35
C ARG A 89 -0.25 -22.44 -8.86
N THR A 90 0.80 -22.72 -8.09
CA THR A 90 0.82 -22.48 -6.66
C THR A 90 1.47 -21.14 -6.35
N THR A 91 0.96 -20.44 -5.35
CA THR A 91 1.53 -19.19 -4.85
C THR A 91 1.39 -19.19 -3.34
N GLU A 92 2.50 -18.96 -2.64
CA GLU A 92 2.48 -18.71 -1.21
C GLU A 92 1.92 -17.33 -0.92
N ARG A 93 1.11 -17.23 0.14
CA ARG A 93 0.61 -15.95 0.65
C ARG A 93 0.52 -15.97 2.16
N ILE A 94 0.57 -14.78 2.74
CA ILE A 94 0.31 -14.60 4.16
C ILE A 94 -1.14 -14.98 4.46
N PRO A 95 -1.41 -15.81 5.49
CA PRO A 95 -2.76 -16.18 5.88
C PRO A 95 -3.61 -14.96 6.24
N ALA A 96 -4.88 -14.98 5.86
CA ALA A 96 -5.82 -13.92 6.22
C ALA A 96 -5.96 -13.83 7.76
N GLY A 97 -6.10 -12.60 8.28
CA GLY A 97 -6.12 -12.34 9.72
C GLY A 97 -4.73 -12.20 10.36
N SER A 98 -3.66 -12.22 9.56
CA SER A 98 -2.32 -11.88 10.06
C SER A 98 -2.18 -10.36 10.22
N ASP A 99 -1.82 -9.93 11.43
CA ASP A 99 -1.58 -8.53 11.78
C ASP A 99 -0.08 -8.19 11.74
N PHE A 100 0.23 -6.96 11.33
CA PHE A 100 1.59 -6.42 11.24
C PHE A 100 1.68 -5.04 11.86
N ASP A 101 2.73 -4.83 12.66
CA ASP A 101 3.10 -3.53 13.19
C ASP A 101 3.82 -2.74 12.10
N PHE A 102 3.28 -1.57 11.74
CA PHE A 102 3.91 -0.65 10.80
C PHE A 102 4.17 0.71 11.44
N ALA A 103 5.18 1.41 10.92
CA ALA A 103 5.50 2.75 11.34
C ALA A 103 5.92 3.62 10.15
N PHE A 104 5.60 4.90 10.23
CA PHE A 104 6.13 5.90 9.32
C PHE A 104 6.44 7.20 10.07
N SER A 105 7.36 7.99 9.52
CA SER A 105 7.65 9.33 10.02
C SER A 105 7.35 10.37 8.94
N LEU A 106 6.74 11.49 9.34
CA LEU A 106 6.53 12.67 8.52
C LEU A 106 7.45 13.79 9.03
N ARG A 107 8.40 14.23 8.21
CA ARG A 107 9.25 15.40 8.47
C ARG A 107 8.51 16.66 8.04
N ILE A 108 8.53 17.70 8.87
CA ILE A 108 7.91 19.00 8.57
C ILE A 108 9.04 20.03 8.50
N PHE A 109 9.11 20.75 7.38
CA PHE A 109 10.03 21.86 7.18
C PHE A 109 9.31 23.20 7.24
N GLU A 110 10.06 24.28 7.40
CA GLU A 110 9.50 25.63 7.32
C GLU A 110 8.82 25.86 5.96
N GLY A 111 7.59 26.37 5.99
CA GLY A 111 6.77 26.62 4.79
C GLY A 111 5.99 25.40 4.28
N ASP A 112 6.11 24.21 4.89
CA ASP A 112 5.31 23.05 4.52
C ASP A 112 3.83 23.22 4.96
N ASP A 113 2.91 22.91 4.04
CA ASP A 113 1.48 22.81 4.32
C ASP A 113 1.15 21.47 5.00
N THR A 114 1.34 21.44 6.31
CA THR A 114 1.18 20.23 7.13
C THR A 114 -0.25 19.66 7.07
N SER A 115 -1.27 20.53 7.05
CA SER A 115 -2.67 20.12 6.95
C SER A 115 -2.96 19.40 5.62
N LYS A 116 -2.44 19.93 4.51
CA LYS A 116 -2.54 19.30 3.19
C LYS A 116 -1.82 17.95 3.14
N TYR A 117 -0.66 17.82 3.78
CA TYR A 117 0.06 16.55 3.85
C TYR A 117 -0.72 15.48 4.62
N TYR A 118 -1.29 15.81 5.78
CA TYR A 118 -2.14 14.87 6.52
C TYR A 118 -3.39 14.48 5.74
N THR A 119 -4.03 15.45 5.06
CA THR A 119 -5.21 15.19 4.22
C THR A 119 -4.89 14.24 3.07
N LEU A 120 -3.77 14.47 2.37
CA LEU A 120 -3.33 13.64 1.26
C LEU A 120 -2.93 12.23 1.72
N LEU A 121 -2.27 12.10 2.87
CA LEU A 121 -1.97 10.81 3.48
C LEU A 121 -3.24 10.05 3.85
N ALA A 122 -4.21 10.71 4.49
CA ALA A 122 -5.48 10.10 4.86
C ALA A 122 -6.17 9.49 3.63
N GLU A 123 -6.26 10.27 2.55
CA GLU A 123 -6.78 9.80 1.27
C GLU A 123 -5.99 8.60 0.73
N GLY A 124 -4.67 8.64 0.81
CA GLY A 124 -3.82 7.53 0.37
C GLY A 124 -4.06 6.22 1.12
N PHE A 125 -4.36 6.27 2.42
CA PHE A 125 -4.75 5.11 3.21
C PHE A 125 -6.17 4.63 2.87
N GLU A 126 -7.14 5.52 2.68
CA GLU A 126 -8.49 5.10 2.23
C GLU A 126 -8.48 4.44 0.85
N LEU A 127 -7.67 4.97 -0.07
CA LEU A 127 -7.50 4.37 -1.38
C LEU A 127 -6.86 2.99 -1.26
N LEU A 128 -5.93 2.79 -0.32
CA LEU A 128 -5.29 1.50 -0.09
C LEU A 128 -6.30 0.46 0.40
N GLU A 129 -7.14 0.79 1.38
CA GLU A 129 -8.16 -0.13 1.90
C GLU A 129 -9.25 -0.46 0.87
N LYS A 130 -9.53 0.44 -0.08
CA LYS A 130 -10.41 0.19 -1.23
C LYS A 130 -9.70 -0.52 -2.39
N HIS A 131 -8.40 -0.75 -2.26
CA HIS A 131 -7.56 -1.42 -3.24
C HIS A 131 -6.88 -2.62 -2.59
N TYR A 132 -5.89 -3.19 -3.28
CA TYR A 132 -5.04 -4.24 -2.74
C TYR A 132 -3.60 -3.76 -2.55
N LEU A 133 -2.89 -4.43 -1.62
CA LEU A 133 -1.45 -4.39 -1.42
C LEU A 133 -0.78 -5.65 -2.00
N GLY A 134 0.35 -5.47 -2.70
CA GLY A 134 1.08 -6.59 -3.29
C GLY A 134 0.51 -7.06 -4.64
N GLY A 135 0.60 -8.36 -4.93
CA GLY A 135 0.24 -8.94 -6.22
C GLY A 135 -1.15 -9.58 -6.25
N SER A 136 -1.69 -9.81 -7.45
CA SER A 136 -2.88 -10.64 -7.69
C SER A 136 -4.19 -10.15 -7.08
N GLY A 137 -4.32 -8.88 -6.72
CA GLY A 137 -5.51 -8.40 -5.99
C GLY A 137 -6.83 -8.48 -6.75
N SER A 138 -6.82 -8.45 -8.08
CA SER A 138 -8.01 -8.75 -8.90
C SER A 138 -8.57 -10.18 -8.71
N ARG A 139 -7.80 -11.05 -8.04
CA ARG A 139 -8.15 -12.42 -7.66
C ARG A 139 -8.37 -12.59 -6.14
N GLY A 140 -8.58 -11.47 -5.43
CA GLY A 140 -8.87 -11.43 -3.99
C GLY A 140 -7.65 -11.59 -3.08
N TYR A 141 -6.51 -11.02 -3.47
CA TYR A 141 -5.31 -10.96 -2.62
C TYR A 141 -5.09 -9.54 -2.13
N GLY A 142 -4.45 -9.40 -0.98
CA GLY A 142 -3.91 -8.11 -0.54
C GLY A 142 -4.94 -7.10 -0.07
N GLU A 143 -6.17 -7.54 0.24
CA GLU A 143 -7.09 -6.71 1.02
C GLU A 143 -6.48 -6.46 2.39
N VAL A 144 -6.46 -5.19 2.82
CA VAL A 144 -5.86 -4.77 4.08
C VAL A 144 -6.76 -3.73 4.75
N ALA A 145 -6.80 -3.76 6.08
CA ALA A 145 -7.29 -2.67 6.90
C ALA A 145 -6.09 -2.05 7.63
N VAL A 146 -6.12 -0.73 7.82
CA VAL A 146 -5.04 0.01 8.46
C VAL A 146 -5.59 0.82 9.62
N VAL A 147 -5.21 0.42 10.83
CA VAL A 147 -5.63 1.07 12.07
C VAL A 147 -4.43 1.67 12.80
N VAL A 148 -4.69 2.67 13.63
CA VAL A 148 -3.76 3.11 14.67
C VAL A 148 -3.86 2.19 15.89
N ASN A 149 -2.92 2.29 16.83
CA ASN A 149 -2.80 1.40 17.99
C ASN A 149 -4.06 1.32 18.88
N ASP A 150 -4.91 2.34 18.87
CA ASP A 150 -6.18 2.35 19.61
C ASP A 150 -7.36 1.71 18.84
N GLY A 151 -7.10 1.17 17.65
CA GLY A 151 -8.07 0.52 16.78
C GLY A 151 -8.82 1.47 15.84
N ALA A 152 -8.61 2.79 15.93
CA ALA A 152 -9.28 3.72 15.02
C ALA A 152 -8.72 3.60 13.59
N PRO A 153 -9.55 3.82 12.54
CA PRO A 153 -9.07 3.83 11.16
C PRO A 153 -7.99 4.89 10.94
N MET A 154 -6.86 4.52 10.31
CA MET A 154 -5.72 5.41 10.09
C MET A 154 -6.11 6.67 9.30
N ALA A 155 -6.97 6.53 8.29
CA ALA A 155 -7.46 7.66 7.52
C ALA A 155 -8.25 8.67 8.38
N ALA A 156 -9.08 8.20 9.31
CA ALA A 156 -9.83 9.07 10.21
C ALA A 156 -8.89 9.80 11.18
N HIS A 157 -7.91 9.08 11.74
CA HIS A 157 -6.87 9.66 12.60
C HIS A 157 -6.09 10.78 11.89
N LEU A 158 -5.66 10.56 10.65
CA LEU A 158 -4.93 11.55 9.87
C LEU A 158 -5.77 12.78 9.53
N ARG A 159 -7.07 12.62 9.23
CA ARG A 159 -7.98 13.77 9.04
C ARG A 159 -8.14 14.60 10.30
N GLN A 160 -8.16 13.96 11.48
CA GLN A 160 -8.18 14.70 12.74
C GLN A 160 -6.91 15.53 12.91
N LYS A 161 -5.73 14.95 12.61
CA LYS A 161 -4.47 15.71 12.60
C LYS A 161 -4.47 16.87 11.61
N ALA A 162 -5.04 16.70 10.42
CA ALA A 162 -5.16 17.77 9.44
C ALA A 162 -5.96 18.98 9.94
N LYS A 163 -7.01 18.76 10.74
CA LYS A 163 -7.83 19.85 11.33
C LYS A 163 -7.12 20.63 12.44
N GLY A 164 -6.13 20.02 13.08
CA GLY A 164 -5.37 20.64 14.17
C GLY A 164 -3.99 21.17 13.77
N ALA A 165 -3.65 21.08 12.48
CA ALA A 165 -2.36 21.50 11.91
C ALA A 165 -2.43 22.87 11.24
#